data_AF-A0A1S0UM64-F1
#
_entry.id   AF-A0A1S0UM64-F1
#
_cell.length_a   1.000
_cell.length_b   1.000
_cell.length_c   1.000
_cell.angle_alpha   90.00
_cell.angle_beta   90.00
_cell.angle_gamma   90.00
#
_symmetry.space_group_name_H-M   'P 1'
#
loop_
_entity.id
_entity.type
_entity.pdbx_description
1 polymer ?
#
loop_
_entity_poly.entity_id
_entity_poly.type
_entity_poly.pdbx_seq_one_letter_code
_entity_poly.pdbx_strand_id
1 'polypeptide(L)'
;MGRRPARCYRYIKNKPYPKSRFCRGVPDPKIRIFDLGKKKATVDEFPLCVHLMSNEREHLSSEALEAARICANKYMVKNCGKDGFHMRVRKHPYHVVRINKMLSCAGADRLQTGMRGAFGKPQGLVARVDIGDILISVRVKEQVRFTCWEKLFGIKQCWTL
;
A
#
# COMPACT_ATOMS: atom_id res chain seq x y z
N MET A 1 -19.51 -9.94 5.19
CA MET A 1 -18.91 -8.92 6.06
C MET A 1 -17.90 -8.12 5.27
N GLY A 2 -18.07 -6.80 5.18
CA GLY A 2 -17.20 -5.91 4.43
C GLY A 2 -15.80 -5.77 5.02
N ARG A 3 -14.91 -5.07 4.30
CA ARG A 3 -13.56 -4.76 4.77
C ARG A 3 -13.64 -3.83 5.99
N ARG A 4 -12.85 -4.11 7.02
CA ARG A 4 -12.72 -3.21 8.17
C ARG A 4 -11.96 -1.93 7.75
N PRO A 5 -12.31 -0.77 8.32
CA PRO A 5 -11.62 0.48 8.00
C PRO A 5 -10.15 0.43 8.40
N ALA A 6 -9.28 1.13 7.66
CA ALA A 6 -7.83 1.09 7.82
C ALA A 6 -7.36 1.50 9.23
N ARG A 7 -8.13 2.35 9.92
CA ARG A 7 -7.89 2.74 11.32
C ARG A 7 -7.69 1.57 12.29
N CYS A 8 -8.29 0.41 12.00
CA CYS A 8 -8.15 -0.78 12.85
C CYS A 8 -6.72 -1.35 12.84
N TYR A 9 -5.99 -1.12 11.75
CA TYR A 9 -4.70 -1.76 11.49
C TYR A 9 -3.57 -0.76 11.26
N ARG A 10 -3.82 0.56 11.34
CA ARG A 10 -2.85 1.63 11.10
C ARG A 10 -1.57 1.48 11.91
N TYR A 11 -1.66 1.20 13.19
CA TYR A 11 -0.49 1.12 14.06
C TYR A 11 0.16 -0.27 14.08
N ILE A 12 1.49 -0.29 14.15
CA ILE A 12 2.29 -1.51 14.25
C ILE A 12 2.23 -2.05 15.70
N LYS A 13 1.15 -2.77 16.03
CA LYS A 13 0.95 -3.33 17.39
C LYS A 13 1.62 -4.70 17.58
N ASN A 14 1.62 -5.52 16.53
CA ASN A 14 2.01 -6.93 16.61
C ASN A 14 3.40 -7.15 16.01
N LYS A 15 4.02 -8.29 16.34
CA LYS A 15 5.23 -8.78 15.66
C LYS A 15 4.97 -9.01 14.16
N PRO A 16 6.00 -8.92 13.30
CA PRO A 16 5.87 -9.22 11.87
C PRO A 16 5.28 -10.62 11.66
N TYR A 17 4.23 -10.67 10.84
CA TYR A 17 3.52 -11.91 10.55
C TYR A 17 3.39 -12.10 9.03
N PRO A 18 4.38 -12.71 8.37
CA PRO A 18 4.38 -12.90 6.93
C PRO A 18 3.63 -14.17 6.50
N LYS A 19 3.25 -14.22 5.20
CA LYS A 19 2.82 -15.46 4.54
C LYS A 19 3.96 -16.48 4.65
N SER A 20 3.67 -17.66 5.19
CA SER A 20 4.68 -18.68 5.51
C SER A 20 4.02 -20.07 5.60
N ARG A 21 4.83 -21.12 5.81
CA ARG A 21 4.32 -22.49 6.04
C ARG A 21 3.35 -22.60 7.21
N PHE A 22 3.46 -21.70 8.18
CA PHE A 22 2.61 -21.60 9.37
C PHE A 22 1.40 -20.68 9.15
N CYS A 23 1.52 -19.70 8.25
CA CYS A 23 0.45 -18.79 7.87
C CYS A 23 -0.10 -19.12 6.48
N ARG A 24 -1.01 -20.10 6.42
CA ARG A 24 -1.67 -20.54 5.19
C ARG A 24 -2.99 -19.79 4.95
N GLY A 25 -3.49 -19.80 3.71
CA GLY A 25 -4.77 -19.17 3.35
C GLY A 25 -4.73 -17.63 3.33
N VAL A 26 -3.55 -17.04 3.14
CA VAL A 26 -3.38 -15.58 3.03
C VAL A 26 -3.88 -15.13 1.65
N PRO A 27 -4.76 -14.12 1.58
CA PRO A 27 -5.21 -13.56 0.30
C PRO A 27 -4.05 -12.86 -0.40
N ASP A 28 -4.08 -12.85 -1.74
CA ASP A 28 -3.06 -12.16 -2.51
C ASP A 28 -3.21 -10.62 -2.40
N PRO A 29 -2.09 -9.88 -2.43
CA PRO A 29 -2.14 -8.42 -2.29
C PRO A 29 -2.80 -7.79 -3.51
N LYS A 30 -3.54 -6.70 -3.28
CA LYS A 30 -4.21 -6.00 -4.38
C LYS A 30 -3.21 -5.31 -5.32
N ILE A 31 -2.12 -4.77 -4.76
CA ILE A 31 -0.99 -4.27 -5.56
C ILE A 31 -0.19 -5.44 -6.13
N ARG A 32 -0.09 -5.48 -7.45
CA ARG A 32 0.69 -6.51 -8.19
C ARG A 32 1.81 -5.92 -9.02
N ILE A 33 1.70 -4.65 -9.41
CA ILE A 33 2.64 -3.96 -10.29
C ILE A 33 3.38 -2.91 -9.47
N PHE A 34 4.71 -3.07 -9.36
CA PHE A 34 5.55 -2.13 -8.61
C PHE A 34 6.28 -1.13 -9.52
N ASP A 35 6.55 -1.48 -10.78
CA ASP A 35 7.24 -0.63 -11.74
C ASP A 35 6.32 -0.23 -12.90
N LEU A 36 6.31 1.06 -13.24
CA LEU A 36 5.43 1.70 -14.21
C LEU A 36 6.17 2.71 -15.09
N GLY A 37 5.55 3.06 -16.22
CA GLY A 37 6.15 3.92 -17.24
C GLY A 37 7.25 3.19 -18.01
N LYS A 38 8.28 3.92 -18.44
CA LYS A 38 9.39 3.40 -19.24
C LYS A 38 10.42 2.67 -18.36
N LYS A 39 10.08 1.46 -17.92
CA LYS A 39 10.93 0.61 -17.05
C LYS A 39 12.27 0.18 -17.68
N LYS A 40 12.36 0.19 -19.02
CA LYS A 40 13.58 -0.15 -19.77
C LYS A 40 14.45 1.08 -20.09
N ALA A 41 14.10 2.27 -19.61
CA ALA A 41 14.90 3.46 -19.81
C ALA A 41 16.29 3.31 -19.18
N THR A 42 17.29 3.86 -19.85
CA THR A 42 18.67 3.93 -19.36
C THR A 42 18.77 4.93 -18.20
N VAL A 43 19.89 4.89 -17.47
CA VAL A 43 20.10 5.78 -16.31
C VAL A 43 20.18 7.24 -16.75
N ASP A 44 20.80 7.51 -17.91
CA ASP A 44 20.99 8.87 -18.44
C ASP A 44 19.70 9.53 -18.91
N GLU A 45 18.67 8.73 -19.24
CA GLU A 45 17.40 9.25 -19.77
C GLU A 45 16.56 10.00 -18.72
N PHE A 46 16.69 9.62 -17.45
CA PHE A 46 15.94 10.21 -16.33
C PHE A 46 16.87 10.58 -15.15
N PRO A 47 17.54 11.74 -15.21
CA PRO A 47 18.49 12.16 -14.19
C PRO A 47 17.81 12.56 -12.86
N LEU A 48 16.58 13.08 -12.90
CA LEU A 48 15.90 13.58 -11.72
C LEU A 48 15.11 12.45 -11.04
N CYS A 49 15.29 12.28 -9.72
CA CYS A 49 14.51 11.38 -8.88
C CYS A 49 13.71 12.16 -7.83
N VAL A 50 12.41 11.93 -7.75
CA VAL A 50 11.53 12.47 -6.71
C VAL A 50 10.98 11.32 -5.86
N HIS A 51 11.07 11.46 -4.55
CA HIS A 51 10.67 10.43 -3.59
C HIS A 51 9.51 10.92 -2.72
N LEU A 52 8.51 10.05 -2.53
CA LEU A 52 7.51 10.20 -1.49
C LEU A 52 7.98 9.43 -0.26
N MET A 53 8.25 10.14 0.83
CA MET A 53 8.70 9.56 2.10
C MET A 53 7.59 9.54 3.13
N SER A 54 7.60 8.53 4.00
CA SER A 54 6.75 8.48 5.18
C SER A 54 7.37 9.26 6.33
N ASN A 55 6.56 10.09 6.99
CA ASN A 55 6.94 10.76 8.24
C ASN A 55 6.34 10.06 9.47
N GLU A 56 5.61 8.97 9.27
CA GLU A 56 4.94 8.23 10.33
C GLU A 56 5.34 6.76 10.31
N ARG A 57 5.29 6.15 11.49
CA ARG A 57 5.48 4.72 11.68
C ARG A 57 4.14 4.01 11.69
N GLU A 58 3.77 3.42 10.57
CA GLU A 58 2.44 2.84 10.39
C GLU A 58 2.41 1.68 9.39
N HIS A 59 1.22 1.08 9.27
CA HIS A 59 0.89 0.08 8.27
C HIS A 59 0.15 0.73 7.11
N LEU A 60 0.65 0.49 5.90
CA LEU A 60 0.01 0.92 4.67
C LEU A 60 -0.65 -0.28 4.00
N SER A 61 -1.96 -0.20 3.77
CA SER A 61 -2.68 -1.32 3.18
C SER A 61 -2.31 -1.56 1.72
N SER A 62 -2.34 -2.83 1.27
CA SER A 62 -2.06 -3.18 -0.13
C SER A 62 -2.98 -2.45 -1.12
N GLU A 63 -4.20 -2.14 -0.68
CA GLU A 63 -5.22 -1.45 -1.44
C GLU A 63 -4.94 0.06 -1.50
N ALA A 64 -4.44 0.66 -0.41
CA ALA A 64 -4.01 2.06 -0.40
C ALA A 64 -2.78 2.25 -1.31
N LEU A 65 -1.82 1.31 -1.27
CA LEU A 65 -0.68 1.31 -2.18
C LEU A 65 -1.11 1.22 -3.65
N GLU A 66 -2.09 0.37 -3.96
CA GLU A 66 -2.63 0.26 -5.32
C GLU A 66 -3.40 1.52 -5.75
N ALA A 67 -4.20 2.11 -4.86
CA ALA A 67 -4.90 3.35 -5.13
C ALA A 67 -3.93 4.52 -5.39
N ALA A 68 -2.90 4.66 -4.55
CA ALA A 68 -1.83 5.64 -4.72
C ALA A 68 -1.10 5.44 -6.06
N ARG A 69 -0.77 4.19 -6.40
CA ARG A 69 -0.13 3.82 -7.68
C ARG A 69 -0.98 4.21 -8.88
N ILE A 70 -2.27 3.88 -8.89
CA ILE A 70 -3.19 4.22 -9.99
C ILE A 70 -3.33 5.74 -10.12
N CYS A 71 -3.51 6.43 -9.00
CA CYS A 71 -3.66 7.88 -8.96
C CYS A 71 -2.41 8.61 -9.49
N ALA A 72 -1.22 8.16 -9.07
CA ALA A 72 0.06 8.67 -9.57
C ALA A 72 0.21 8.43 -11.07
N ASN A 73 0.01 7.19 -11.52
CA ASN A 73 0.19 6.80 -12.91
C ASN A 73 -0.76 7.56 -13.84
N LYS A 74 -2.05 7.68 -13.47
CA LYS A 74 -3.04 8.39 -14.30
C LYS A 74 -2.66 9.85 -14.53
N TYR A 75 -2.16 10.52 -13.50
CA TYR A 75 -1.76 11.92 -13.60
C TYR A 75 -0.45 12.08 -14.40
N MET A 76 0.56 11.24 -14.14
CA MET A 76 1.83 11.30 -14.87
C MET A 76 1.65 10.99 -16.37
N VAL A 77 0.81 10.00 -16.72
CA VAL A 77 0.51 9.70 -18.13
C VAL A 77 -0.19 10.88 -18.81
N LYS A 78 -1.10 11.57 -18.11
CA LYS A 78 -1.83 12.72 -18.68
C LYS A 78 -0.90 13.90 -18.97
N ASN A 79 0.04 14.20 -18.09
CA ASN A 79 0.85 15.42 -18.18
C ASN A 79 2.20 15.23 -18.86
N CYS A 80 2.77 14.02 -18.81
CA CYS A 80 4.15 13.74 -19.22
C CYS A 80 4.23 12.69 -20.34
N GLY A 81 3.11 12.05 -20.68
CA GLY A 81 3.07 10.89 -21.54
C GLY A 81 3.52 9.60 -20.84
N LYS A 82 3.17 8.45 -21.43
CA LYS A 82 3.47 7.12 -20.87
C LYS A 82 4.98 6.83 -20.78
N ASP A 83 5.75 7.38 -21.70
CA ASP A 83 7.20 7.15 -21.81
C ASP A 83 8.05 8.27 -21.18
N GLY A 84 7.41 9.29 -20.60
CA GLY A 84 8.09 10.43 -19.99
C GLY A 84 8.58 10.22 -18.55
N PHE A 85 8.30 9.06 -17.95
CA PHE A 85 8.66 8.78 -16.56
C PHE A 85 8.91 7.29 -16.29
N HIS A 86 9.64 7.02 -15.21
CA HIS A 86 9.72 5.70 -14.59
C HIS A 86 9.32 5.79 -13.11
N MET A 87 8.21 5.15 -12.76
CA MET A 87 7.70 5.15 -11.38
C MET A 87 7.87 3.77 -10.75
N ARG A 88 8.35 3.74 -9.51
CA ARG A 88 8.52 2.53 -8.71
C ARG A 88 7.91 2.69 -7.32
N VAL A 89 6.99 1.78 -6.97
CA VAL A 89 6.54 1.58 -5.59
C VAL A 89 7.60 0.75 -4.88
N ARG A 90 8.16 1.28 -3.79
CA ARG A 90 9.31 0.69 -3.09
C ARG A 90 8.90 -0.26 -1.97
N LYS A 91 7.75 0.00 -1.33
CA LYS A 91 7.26 -0.83 -0.23
C LYS A 91 6.38 -1.97 -0.71
N HIS A 92 6.68 -3.17 -0.23
CA HIS A 92 5.94 -4.39 -0.52
C HIS A 92 5.10 -4.82 0.70
N PRO A 93 3.82 -5.20 0.51
CA PRO A 93 2.95 -5.59 1.60
C PRO A 93 3.15 -7.08 1.96
N TYR A 94 4.06 -7.35 2.90
CA TYR A 94 4.31 -8.72 3.38
C TYR A 94 3.58 -9.07 4.67
N HIS A 95 3.17 -8.06 5.46
CA HIS A 95 2.58 -8.31 6.75
C HIS A 95 1.09 -8.67 6.62
N VAL A 96 0.73 -9.84 7.12
CA VAL A 96 -0.64 -10.34 7.15
C VAL A 96 -1.36 -9.81 8.37
N VAL A 97 -2.48 -9.15 8.11
CA VAL A 97 -3.44 -8.70 9.12
C VAL A 97 -4.51 -9.77 9.33
N ARG A 98 -4.88 -9.98 10.59
CA ARG A 98 -5.88 -10.98 10.99
C ARG A 98 -7.15 -10.33 11.51
N ILE A 99 -8.27 -11.02 11.30
CA ILE A 99 -9.59 -10.62 11.80
C ILE A 99 -10.26 -11.80 12.51
N ASN A 100 -10.73 -11.57 13.74
CA ASN A 100 -11.71 -12.46 14.34
C ASN A 100 -13.10 -12.03 13.83
N LYS A 101 -13.71 -12.85 12.97
CA LYS A 101 -15.01 -12.54 12.35
C LYS A 101 -16.11 -12.93 13.33
N MET A 102 -16.95 -11.97 13.68
CA MET A 102 -18.10 -12.18 14.56
C MET A 102 -19.39 -12.13 13.76
N LEU A 103 -20.39 -12.91 14.18
CA LEU A 103 -21.69 -12.92 13.53
C LEU A 103 -22.44 -11.64 13.93
N SER A 104 -23.04 -10.97 12.97
CA SER A 104 -23.77 -9.70 13.20
C SER A 104 -25.29 -9.88 13.15
N CYS A 105 -25.77 -11.12 13.23
CA CYS A 105 -27.19 -11.47 13.15
C CYS A 105 -27.84 -11.49 14.54
N ALA A 106 -29.16 -11.30 14.62
CA ALA A 106 -29.91 -11.46 15.86
C ALA A 106 -29.76 -12.91 16.37
N GLY A 107 -29.53 -13.07 17.68
CA GLY A 107 -29.27 -14.38 18.29
C GLY A 107 -27.87 -14.96 18.02
N ALA A 108 -26.93 -14.18 17.48
CA ALA A 108 -25.55 -14.62 17.23
C ALA A 108 -24.86 -15.21 18.47
N ASP A 109 -25.19 -14.73 19.66
CA ASP A 109 -24.64 -15.19 20.94
C ASP A 109 -24.84 -16.70 21.17
N ARG A 110 -25.96 -17.26 20.67
CA ARG A 110 -26.25 -18.70 20.80
C ARG A 110 -25.29 -19.58 19.98
N LEU A 111 -24.73 -19.05 18.89
CA LEU A 111 -23.87 -19.78 17.96
C LEU A 111 -22.40 -19.37 18.09
N GLN A 112 -22.14 -18.18 18.62
CA GLN A 112 -20.82 -17.61 18.67
C GLN A 112 -20.16 -17.82 20.03
N THR A 113 -18.91 -18.29 20.03
CA THR A 113 -18.15 -18.55 21.27
C THR A 113 -17.48 -17.30 21.87
N GLY A 114 -17.96 -16.11 21.52
CA GLY A 114 -17.35 -14.83 21.90
C GLY A 114 -15.85 -14.76 21.59
N MET A 115 -15.03 -14.61 22.63
CA MET A 115 -13.58 -14.51 22.55
C MET A 115 -12.83 -15.83 22.74
N ARG A 116 -13.53 -16.95 22.98
CA ARG A 116 -12.90 -18.26 23.04
C ARG A 116 -12.33 -18.61 21.67
N GLY A 117 -11.01 -18.81 21.59
CA GLY A 117 -10.31 -19.08 20.33
C GLY A 117 -10.19 -17.87 19.40
N ALA A 118 -10.02 -16.67 19.95
CA ALA A 118 -10.00 -15.39 19.20
C ALA A 118 -8.84 -15.18 18.19
N PHE A 119 -8.04 -16.21 17.90
CA PHE A 119 -6.98 -16.11 16.91
C PHE A 119 -7.58 -15.95 15.50
N GLY A 120 -7.58 -14.71 15.02
CA GLY A 120 -8.28 -14.34 13.79
C GLY A 120 -7.71 -14.99 12.53
N LYS A 121 -8.54 -15.08 11.48
CA LYS A 121 -8.14 -15.56 10.15
C LYS A 121 -7.44 -14.44 9.36
N PRO A 122 -6.54 -14.74 8.40
CA PRO A 122 -5.92 -13.72 7.56
C PRO A 122 -6.99 -12.97 6.74
N GLN A 123 -6.95 -11.64 6.75
CA GLN A 123 -7.93 -10.78 6.06
C GLN A 123 -7.30 -9.96 4.93
N GLY A 124 -6.05 -9.54 5.08
CA GLY A 124 -5.40 -8.67 4.10
C GLY A 124 -3.90 -8.51 4.38
N LEU A 125 -3.22 -7.86 3.44
CA LEU A 125 -1.78 -7.59 3.50
C LEU A 125 -1.52 -6.09 3.65
N VAL A 126 -0.54 -5.76 4.48
CA VAL A 126 -0.07 -4.40 4.72
C VAL A 126 1.45 -4.34 4.62
N ALA A 127 1.95 -3.20 4.17
CA ALA A 127 3.37 -2.85 4.23
C ALA A 127 3.64 -2.17 5.57
N ARG A 128 4.71 -2.59 6.25
CA ARG A 128 5.25 -1.91 7.43
C ARG A 128 6.17 -0.79 6.96
N VAL A 129 5.96 0.39 7.52
CA VAL A 129 6.68 1.59 7.15
C VAL A 129 7.14 2.28 8.43
N ASP A 130 8.41 2.65 8.46
CA ASP A 130 9.03 3.44 9.50
C ASP A 130 9.26 4.88 9.02
N ILE A 131 9.67 5.75 9.94
CA ILE A 131 9.92 7.16 9.65
C ILE A 131 11.13 7.28 8.72
N GLY A 132 11.02 8.07 7.65
CA GLY A 132 12.07 8.26 6.63
C GLY A 132 12.05 7.21 5.52
N ASP A 133 11.14 6.23 5.59
CA ASP A 133 11.02 5.23 4.53
C ASP A 133 10.48 5.82 3.23
N ILE A 134 11.11 5.45 2.11
CA ILE A 134 10.65 5.81 0.77
C ILE A 134 9.51 4.88 0.34
N LEU A 135 8.37 5.46 -0.01
CA LEU A 135 7.16 4.77 -0.45
C LEU A 135 7.11 4.62 -1.97
N ILE A 136 7.22 5.74 -2.68
CA ILE A 136 7.14 5.83 -4.14
C ILE A 136 8.34 6.64 -4.62
N SER A 137 8.97 6.18 -5.70
CA SER A 137 10.06 6.87 -6.37
C SER A 137 9.69 7.08 -7.82
N VAL A 138 9.88 8.30 -8.32
CA VAL A 138 9.61 8.62 -9.73
C VAL A 138 10.85 9.25 -10.32
N ARG A 139 11.32 8.68 -11.43
CA ARG A 139 12.42 9.23 -12.24
C ARG A 139 11.84 9.94 -13.44
N VAL A 140 12.28 11.16 -13.69
CA VAL A 140 11.80 12.03 -14.78
C VAL A 140 12.94 12.86 -15.36
N LYS A 141 12.67 13.53 -16.49
CA LYS A 141 13.51 14.62 -16.99
C LYS A 141 13.25 15.90 -16.19
N GLU A 142 14.22 16.81 -16.16
CA GLU A 142 14.18 18.02 -15.32
C GLU A 142 13.00 18.94 -15.64
N GLN A 143 12.58 19.00 -16.90
CA GLN A 143 11.41 19.77 -17.38
C GLN A 143 10.10 19.43 -16.66
N VAL A 144 9.98 18.20 -16.15
CA VAL A 144 8.74 17.65 -15.58
C VAL A 144 8.75 17.68 -14.05
N ARG A 145 9.77 18.31 -13.44
CA ARG A 145 9.99 18.35 -11.99
C ARG A 145 8.77 18.81 -11.19
N PHE A 146 8.19 19.95 -11.58
CA PHE A 146 7.07 20.55 -10.85
C PHE A 146 5.81 19.68 -10.89
N THR A 147 5.49 19.14 -12.06
CA THR A 147 4.36 18.21 -12.25
C THR A 147 4.50 16.95 -11.39
N CYS A 148 5.71 16.40 -11.31
CA CYS A 148 5.98 15.22 -10.49
C CYS A 148 5.84 15.52 -8.99
N TRP A 149 6.39 16.66 -8.54
CA TRP A 149 6.33 17.10 -7.15
C TRP A 149 4.90 17.35 -6.68
N GLU A 150 4.12 18.11 -7.46
CA GLU A 150 2.73 18.46 -7.15
C GLU A 150 1.88 17.20 -6.93
N LYS A 151 2.04 16.19 -7.81
CA LYS A 151 1.24 14.97 -7.68
C LYS A 151 1.63 14.12 -6.48
N LEU A 152 2.93 13.95 -6.23
CA LEU A 152 3.40 13.20 -5.07
C LEU A 152 2.95 13.85 -3.76
N PHE A 153 2.88 15.19 -3.73
CA PHE A 153 2.32 15.92 -2.60
C PHE A 153 0.82 15.63 -2.43
N GLY A 154 0.04 15.68 -3.51
CA GLY A 154 -1.41 15.40 -3.49
C GLY A 154 -1.77 13.95 -3.12
N ILE A 155 -0.88 12.99 -3.37
CA ILE A 155 -1.08 11.57 -3.00
C ILE A 155 -1.13 11.37 -1.48
N LYS A 156 -0.62 12.32 -0.67
CA LYS A 156 -0.72 12.26 0.79
C LYS A 156 -2.17 12.06 1.28
N GLN A 157 -3.17 12.52 0.54
CA GLN A 157 -4.58 12.36 0.91
C GLN A 157 -5.08 10.91 0.82
N CYS A 158 -4.48 10.06 -0.03
CA CYS A 158 -4.93 8.68 -0.23
C CYS A 158 -4.59 7.73 0.94
N TRP A 159 -3.69 8.11 1.85
CA TRP A 159 -3.25 7.23 2.94
C TRP A 159 -4.20 7.21 4.14
N THR A 160 -5.11 8.20 4.22
CA THR A 160 -6.06 8.37 5.33
C THR A 160 -7.37 7.58 5.16
N LEU A 161 -7.57 6.88 4.03
CA LEU A 161 -8.77 6.08 3.70
C LEU A 161 -8.54 4.58 3.93
#